data_AF-A0A1H3ZIT5-F1
#
_entry.id   AF-A0A1H3ZIT5-F1
#
_cell.length_a   1.000
_cell.length_b   1.000
_cell.length_c   1.000
_cell.angle_alpha   90.00
_cell.angle_beta   90.00
_cell.angle_gamma   90.00
#
_symmetry.space_group_name_H-M   'P 1'
#
loop_
_entity.id
_entity.type
_entity.pdbx_description
1 polymer ?
#
loop_
_entity_poly.entity_id
_entity_poly.type
_entity_poly.pdbx_seq_one_letter_code
_entity_poly.pdbx_strand_id
1 'polypeptide(L)'
;MNFFAIFSIVWGVLMIGIRSLIHLIPKSWNEFELNQVYKEKKPRWVWALAAISLGIVFFTWYKELTTAVPYSLLLTILVTLTLVKVSQLVFNYKQFRGFVKKALVEDRQLIRKINAGTTIVGIILIILGIYVY
;
A
#
# COMPACT_ATOMS: atom_id res chain seq x y z
N MET A 1 14.86 -2.50 -18.05
CA MET A 1 14.23 -2.89 -16.76
C MET A 1 13.01 -3.74 -17.06
N ASN A 2 12.85 -4.85 -16.34
CA ASN A 2 11.66 -5.68 -16.46
C ASN A 2 10.48 -5.11 -15.64
N PHE A 3 9.33 -5.78 -15.72
CA PHE A 3 8.13 -5.40 -14.97
C PHE A 3 8.38 -5.32 -13.46
N PHE A 4 9.07 -6.31 -12.87
CA PHE A 4 9.34 -6.36 -11.42
C PHE A 4 10.22 -5.21 -10.96
N ALA A 5 11.25 -4.85 -11.72
CA ALA A 5 12.12 -3.71 -11.45
C ALA A 5 11.35 -2.39 -11.41
N ILE A 6 10.59 -2.11 -12.48
CA ILE A 6 9.78 -0.88 -12.58
C ILE A 6 8.74 -0.84 -11.45
N PHE A 7 8.01 -1.93 -11.27
CA PHE A 7 6.96 -2.02 -10.26
C PHE A 7 7.52 -1.83 -8.85
N SER A 8 8.65 -2.47 -8.53
CA SER A 8 9.32 -2.36 -7.23
C SER A 8 9.78 -0.94 -6.94
N ILE A 9 10.41 -0.27 -7.92
CA ILE A 9 10.86 1.13 -7.75
C ILE A 9 9.66 2.06 -7.58
N VAL A 10 8.67 2.00 -8.48
CA VAL A 10 7.48 2.86 -8.40
C VAL A 10 6.75 2.65 -7.08
N TRP A 11 6.56 1.40 -6.67
CA TRP A 11 5.89 1.09 -5.42
C TRP A 11 6.68 1.57 -4.20
N GLY A 12 8.00 1.37 -4.20
CA GLY A 12 8.88 1.85 -3.14
C GLY A 12 8.87 3.37 -3.02
N VAL A 13 8.92 4.10 -4.14
CA VAL A 13 8.82 5.56 -4.16
C VAL A 13 7.47 6.02 -3.59
N LEU A 14 6.36 5.39 -3.98
CA LEU A 14 5.04 5.71 -3.42
C LEU A 14 4.97 5.44 -1.91
N MET A 15 5.54 4.32 -1.46
CA MET A 15 5.60 3.94 -0.04
C MET A 15 6.39 4.94 0.81
N ILE A 16 7.42 5.57 0.27
CA ILE A 16 8.18 6.59 0.98
C ILE A 16 7.47 7.95 0.87
N GLY A 17 7.12 8.36 -0.35
CA GLY A 17 6.59 9.69 -0.64
C GLY A 17 5.28 9.98 0.09
N ILE A 18 4.31 9.06 0.04
CA ILE A 18 3.01 9.24 0.71
C ILE A 18 3.20 9.37 2.23
N ARG A 19 4.16 8.62 2.81
CA ARG A 19 4.37 8.62 4.27
C ARG A 19 5.05 9.89 4.76
N SER A 20 5.94 10.45 3.96
CA SER A 20 6.52 11.77 4.21
C SER A 20 5.43 12.85 4.24
N LEU A 21 4.47 12.82 3.31
CA LEU A 21 3.35 13.78 3.30
C LEU A 21 2.52 13.74 4.59
N ILE A 22 2.25 12.54 5.13
CA ILE A 22 1.52 12.38 6.41
C ILE A 22 2.23 13.10 7.57
N HIS A 23 3.57 13.14 7.55
CA HIS A 23 4.37 13.78 8.59
C HIS A 23 4.51 15.30 8.37
N LEU A 24 4.57 15.74 7.11
CA LEU A 24 4.73 17.15 6.76
C LEU A 24 3.44 17.96 6.98
N ILE A 25 2.27 17.40 6.63
CA ILE A 25 0.98 18.08 6.71
C ILE A 25 -0.05 17.29 7.54
N PRO A 26 0.23 17.02 8.82
CA PRO A 26 -0.52 16.05 9.62
C PRO A 26 -1.99 16.41 9.88
N LYS A 27 -2.35 17.70 9.89
CA LYS A 27 -3.75 18.13 10.09
C LYS A 27 -4.55 18.01 8.79
N SER A 28 -4.06 18.65 7.72
CA SER A 28 -4.68 18.62 6.40
C SER A 28 -4.78 17.21 5.84
N TRP A 29 -3.77 16.36 6.08
CA TRP A 29 -3.80 14.96 5.67
C TRP A 29 -4.87 14.17 6.42
N ASN A 30 -4.98 14.34 7.74
CA ASN A 30 -6.00 13.66 8.54
C ASN A 30 -7.42 14.02 8.07
N GLU A 31 -7.67 15.30 7.80
CA GLU A 31 -8.95 15.77 7.27
C GLU A 31 -9.23 15.20 5.89
N PHE A 32 -8.25 15.21 4.99
CA PHE A 32 -8.37 14.60 3.67
C PHE A 32 -8.69 13.11 3.75
N GLU A 33 -7.93 12.36 4.55
CA GLU A 33 -8.05 10.90 4.65
C GLU A 33 -9.38 10.48 5.32
N LEU A 34 -9.87 11.22 6.33
CA LEU A 34 -11.13 10.88 7.02
C LEU A 34 -12.39 11.42 6.35
N ASN A 35 -12.31 12.55 5.64
CA ASN A 35 -13.48 13.21 5.06
C ASN A 35 -13.64 12.99 3.56
N GLN A 36 -12.55 12.73 2.82
CA GLN A 36 -12.62 12.50 1.37
C GLN A 36 -12.41 11.04 1.00
N VAL A 37 -11.37 10.41 1.56
CA VAL A 37 -11.02 9.02 1.26
C VAL A 37 -11.94 8.08 2.06
N TYR A 38 -11.80 8.02 3.38
CA TYR A 38 -12.53 7.10 4.24
C TYR A 38 -13.73 7.75 4.93
N LYS A 39 -14.71 8.18 4.12
CA LYS A 39 -16.00 8.73 4.57
C LYS A 39 -16.74 7.78 5.51
N GLU A 40 -17.66 8.29 6.34
CA GLU A 40 -18.44 7.47 7.27
C GLU A 40 -19.23 6.36 6.56
N LYS A 41 -19.87 6.71 5.45
CA LYS A 41 -20.53 5.75 4.56
C LYS A 41 -19.50 5.20 3.57
N LYS A 42 -19.42 3.87 3.46
CA LYS A 42 -18.52 3.17 2.52
C LYS A 42 -18.69 3.73 1.10
N PRO A 43 -17.67 4.36 0.53
CA PRO A 43 -17.77 4.90 -0.82
C PRO A 43 -17.71 3.79 -1.87
N ARG A 44 -18.41 3.98 -3.00
CA ARG A 44 -18.46 2.99 -4.09
C ARG A 44 -17.10 2.77 -4.76
N TRP A 45 -16.21 3.77 -4.75
CA TRP A 45 -14.86 3.65 -5.30
C TRP A 45 -14.03 2.55 -4.62
N VAL A 46 -14.36 2.14 -3.38
CA VAL A 46 -13.70 1.04 -2.67
C VAL A 46 -13.79 -0.27 -3.47
N TRP A 47 -14.90 -0.51 -4.15
CA TRP A 47 -15.05 -1.69 -5.01
C TRP A 47 -14.17 -1.62 -6.26
N ALA A 48 -14.06 -0.44 -6.87
CA ALA A 48 -13.14 -0.22 -7.99
C ALA A 48 -11.69 -0.43 -7.56
N LEU A 49 -11.30 0.10 -6.38
CA LEU A 49 -9.97 -0.14 -5.83
C LEU A 49 -9.72 -1.63 -5.61
N ALA A 50 -10.69 -2.36 -5.06
CA ALA A 50 -10.55 -3.81 -4.84
C ALA A 50 -10.36 -4.58 -6.14
N ALA A 51 -11.12 -4.24 -7.19
CA ALA A 51 -10.96 -4.85 -8.52
C ALA A 51 -9.58 -4.55 -9.12
N ILE A 52 -9.10 -3.30 -9.00
CA ILE A 52 -7.76 -2.91 -9.46
C ILE A 52 -6.67 -3.67 -8.68
N SER A 53 -6.79 -3.77 -7.35
CA SER A 53 -5.82 -4.50 -6.52
C SER A 53 -5.76 -5.98 -6.88
N LEU A 54 -6.92 -6.62 -7.11
CA LEU A 54 -6.97 -8.00 -7.58
C LEU A 54 -6.34 -8.16 -8.96
N GLY A 55 -6.61 -7.23 -9.88
CA GLY A 55 -6.01 -7.23 -11.22
C GLY A 55 -4.49 -7.10 -11.18
N ILE A 56 -3.95 -6.21 -10.33
CA ILE A 56 -2.50 -6.07 -10.12
C ILE A 56 -1.91 -7.37 -9.58
N VAL A 57 -2.50 -7.96 -8.54
CA VAL A 57 -2.01 -9.21 -7.94
C VAL A 57 -2.03 -10.35 -8.95
N PHE A 58 -3.13 -10.49 -9.68
CA PHE A 58 -3.26 -11.51 -10.73
C PHE A 58 -2.20 -11.33 -11.83
N PHE A 59 -2.00 -10.10 -12.30
CA PHE A 59 -0.99 -9.80 -13.31
C PHE A 59 0.44 -10.06 -12.80
N THR A 60 0.72 -9.72 -11.54
CA THR A 60 2.03 -10.01 -10.92
C THR A 60 2.29 -11.51 -10.83
N TRP A 61 1.31 -12.32 -10.41
CA TRP A 61 1.43 -13.78 -10.43
C TRP A 61 1.59 -14.35 -11.84
N TYR A 62 0.84 -13.82 -12.81
CA TYR A 62 1.03 -14.20 -14.21
C TYR A 62 2.47 -13.92 -14.67
N LYS A 63 3.04 -12.77 -14.33
CA LYS A 63 4.44 -12.45 -14.64
C LYS A 63 5.43 -13.34 -13.89
N GLU A 64 5.18 -13.65 -12.63
CA GLU A 64 6.02 -14.57 -11.84
C GLU A 64 6.12 -15.95 -12.52
N LEU A 65 4.97 -16.49 -12.96
CA LEU A 65 4.91 -17.83 -13.55
C LEU A 65 5.41 -17.89 -14.99
N THR A 66 5.49 -16.76 -15.69
CA THR A 66 5.86 -16.70 -17.12
C THR A 66 7.23 -16.09 -17.38
N THR A 67 7.90 -15.55 -16.36
CA THR A 67 9.22 -14.92 -16.50
C THR A 67 10.20 -15.51 -15.52
N ALA A 68 11.46 -15.68 -15.94
CA ALA A 68 12.54 -16.19 -15.10
C ALA A 68 13.33 -15.02 -14.46
N VAL A 69 12.63 -14.17 -13.69
CA VAL A 69 13.28 -13.06 -12.98
C VAL A 69 13.75 -13.55 -11.61
N PRO A 70 15.04 -13.42 -11.26
CA PRO A 70 15.53 -13.84 -9.95
C PRO A 70 14.80 -13.11 -8.82
N TYR A 71 14.42 -13.85 -7.78
CA TYR A 71 13.81 -13.34 -6.55
C TYR A 71 12.48 -12.57 -6.72
N SER A 72 11.83 -12.63 -7.88
CA SER A 72 10.56 -11.94 -8.14
C SER A 72 9.42 -12.42 -7.25
N LEU A 73 9.51 -13.68 -6.77
CA LEU A 73 8.60 -14.26 -5.79
C LEU A 73 8.42 -13.41 -4.53
N LEU A 74 9.48 -12.73 -4.08
CA LEU A 74 9.41 -11.86 -2.90
C LEU A 74 8.45 -10.68 -3.15
N LEU A 75 8.56 -10.02 -4.30
CA LEU A 75 7.65 -8.94 -4.70
C LEU A 75 6.23 -9.47 -4.89
N THR A 76 6.08 -10.64 -5.53
CA THR A 76 4.79 -11.30 -5.77
C THR A 76 4.04 -11.60 -4.46
N ILE A 77 4.74 -12.12 -3.45
CA ILE A 77 4.16 -12.36 -2.12
C ILE A 77 3.81 -11.05 -1.44
N LEU A 78 4.70 -10.05 -1.44
CA LEU A 78 4.41 -8.74 -0.84
C LEU A 78 3.17 -8.07 -1.45
N VAL A 79 3.05 -8.11 -2.78
CA VAL A 79 1.86 -7.61 -3.50
C VAL A 79 0.61 -8.38 -3.09
N THR A 80 0.70 -9.70 -2.96
CA THR A 80 -0.43 -10.54 -2.50
C THR A 80 -0.87 -10.17 -1.08
N LEU A 81 0.07 -9.90 -0.17
CA LEU A 81 -0.24 -9.49 1.20
C LEU A 81 -1.02 -8.18 1.26
N THR A 82 -0.92 -7.30 0.25
CA THR A 82 -1.75 -6.09 0.19
C THR A 82 -3.25 -6.40 0.14
N LEU A 83 -3.64 -7.57 -0.39
CA LEU A 83 -5.04 -8.00 -0.43
C LEU A 83 -5.64 -8.20 0.96
N VAL A 84 -4.83 -8.50 1.97
CA VAL A 84 -5.31 -8.56 3.36
C VAL A 84 -5.85 -7.20 3.80
N LYS A 85 -5.16 -6.10 3.44
CA LYS A 85 -5.64 -4.75 3.74
C LYS A 85 -6.87 -4.40 2.91
N VAL A 86 -6.89 -4.77 1.62
CA VAL A 86 -8.03 -4.54 0.73
C VAL A 86 -9.27 -5.29 1.21
N SER A 87 -9.13 -6.53 1.71
CA SER A 87 -10.26 -7.30 2.23
C SER A 87 -10.86 -6.65 3.47
N GLN A 88 -10.05 -6.11 4.39
CA GLN A 88 -10.53 -5.32 5.52
C GLN A 88 -11.29 -4.07 5.06
N LEU A 89 -10.77 -3.37 4.04
CA LEU A 89 -11.43 -2.18 3.49
C LEU A 89 -12.78 -2.52 2.83
N VAL A 90 -12.90 -3.67 2.16
CA VAL A 90 -14.11 -4.09 1.46
C VAL A 90 -15.14 -4.68 2.41
N PHE A 91 -14.77 -5.68 3.21
CA PHE A 91 -15.71 -6.46 4.00
C PHE A 91 -15.92 -5.87 5.40
N ASN A 92 -14.89 -5.24 5.97
CA ASN A 92 -14.89 -4.74 7.35
C ASN A 92 -14.71 -3.21 7.43
N TYR A 93 -15.34 -2.48 6.50
CA TYR A 93 -15.11 -1.04 6.31
C TYR A 93 -15.25 -0.20 7.59
N LYS A 94 -16.25 -0.47 8.44
CA LYS A 94 -16.45 0.26 9.71
C LYS A 94 -15.26 0.07 10.67
N GLN A 95 -14.77 -1.16 10.79
CA GLN A 95 -13.62 -1.48 11.64
C GLN A 95 -12.34 -0.86 11.05
N PHE A 96 -12.16 -0.97 9.73
CA PHE A 96 -11.05 -0.33 9.02
C PHE A 96 -11.03 1.18 9.25
N ARG A 97 -12.16 1.88 9.08
CA ARG A 97 -12.26 3.32 9.34
C ARG A 97 -11.99 3.66 10.80
N GLY A 98 -12.49 2.86 11.74
CA GLY A 98 -12.19 3.02 13.16
C GLY A 98 -10.69 2.93 13.45
N PHE A 99 -10.01 1.96 12.86
CA PHE A 99 -8.55 1.84 12.93
C PHE A 99 -7.83 3.06 12.34
N VAL A 100 -8.26 3.55 11.17
CA VAL A 100 -7.67 4.75 10.54
C VAL A 100 -7.85 5.97 11.43
N LYS A 101 -9.05 6.19 11.99
CA LYS A 101 -9.32 7.29 12.92
C LYS A 101 -8.42 7.19 14.16
N LYS A 102 -8.32 5.99 14.75
CA LYS A 102 -7.43 5.73 15.89
C LYS A 102 -5.97 6.05 15.54
N ALA A 103 -5.47 5.55 14.42
CA ALA A 103 -4.09 5.74 13.97
C ALA A 103 -3.73 7.21 13.70
N LEU A 104 -4.65 7.96 13.10
CA LEU A 104 -4.38 9.33 12.65
C LEU A 104 -4.62 10.38 13.74
N VAL A 105 -5.61 10.18 14.60
CA VAL A 105 -6.10 11.19 15.54
C VAL A 105 -5.80 10.84 17.00
N GLU A 106 -6.06 9.59 17.41
CA GLU A 106 -6.02 9.20 18.82
C GLU A 106 -4.62 8.74 19.26
N ASP A 107 -3.97 7.88 18.45
CA ASP A 107 -2.68 7.29 18.73
C ASP A 107 -1.69 7.54 17.59
N ARG A 108 -1.00 8.68 17.68
CA ARG A 108 0.06 9.07 16.74
C ARG A 108 1.27 8.13 16.77
N GLN A 109 1.48 7.35 17.82
CA GLN A 109 2.59 6.40 17.84
C GLN A 109 2.33 5.24 16.87
N LEU A 110 1.06 4.83 16.74
CA LEU A 110 0.66 3.77 15.83
C LEU A 110 0.95 4.14 14.37
N ILE A 111 0.59 5.35 13.92
CA ILE A 111 0.92 5.79 12.55
C ILE A 111 2.43 5.98 12.34
N ARG A 112 3.19 6.41 13.36
CA ARG A 112 4.65 6.50 13.27
C ARG A 112 5.31 5.14 13.05
N LYS A 113 4.87 4.10 13.79
CA LYS A 113 5.37 2.72 13.62
C LYS A 113 5.05 2.17 12.23
N ILE A 114 3.80 2.37 11.78
CA ILE A 114 3.37 1.96 10.42
C ILE A 114 4.21 2.67 9.36
N ASN A 115 4.44 3.98 9.51
CA ASN A 115 5.19 4.75 8.56
C ASN A 115 6.66 4.33 8.53
N ALA A 116 7.30 4.12 9.68
CA ALA A 116 8.67 3.61 9.75
C ALA A 116 8.80 2.25 9.04
N GLY A 117 7.91 1.30 9.34
CA GLY A 117 7.89 0.00 8.66
C GLY A 117 7.65 0.12 7.16
N THR A 118 6.69 0.95 6.74
CA THR A 118 6.39 1.18 5.31
C THR A 118 7.59 1.80 4.59
N THR A 119 8.29 2.76 5.21
CA THR A 119 9.48 3.41 4.65
C THR A 119 10.62 2.42 4.48
N ILE A 120 10.87 1.56 5.48
CA ILE A 120 11.91 0.52 5.40
C ILE A 120 11.60 -0.44 4.24
N VAL A 121 10.35 -0.91 4.13
CA VAL A 121 9.92 -1.76 3.01
C VAL A 121 10.09 -1.02 1.68
N GLY A 122 9.74 0.27 1.61
CA GLY A 122 9.91 1.07 0.40
C GLY A 122 11.37 1.20 -0.04
N ILE A 123 12.30 1.40 0.90
CA ILE A 123 13.74 1.44 0.61
C ILE A 123 14.21 0.08 0.09
N ILE A 124 13.81 -1.03 0.73
CA ILE A 124 14.13 -2.38 0.30
C ILE A 124 13.63 -2.62 -1.13
N LEU A 125 12.40 -2.22 -1.45
CA LEU A 125 11.84 -2.36 -2.80
C LEU A 125 12.63 -1.57 -3.85
N ILE A 126 13.10 -0.36 -3.53
CA ILE A 126 13.92 0.42 -4.46
C ILE A 126 15.26 -0.29 -4.69
N ILE A 127 15.91 -0.78 -3.64
CA ILE A 127 17.18 -1.53 -3.75
C ILE A 127 16.98 -2.78 -4.61
N LEU A 128 15.93 -3.56 -4.35
CA LEU A 128 15.61 -4.75 -5.14
C LEU A 128 15.37 -4.40 -6.62
N GLY A 129 14.62 -3.32 -6.89
CA GLY A 129 14.33 -2.91 -8.25
C GLY A 129 15.51 -2.33 -9.04
N ILE A 130 16.58 -1.86 -8.35
CA ILE A 130 17.79 -1.33 -9.01
C ILE A 130 18.85 -2.43 -9.19
N TYR A 131 19.04 -3.28 -8.17
CA TYR A 131 20.19 -4.18 -8.10
C TYR A 131 19.87 -5.66 -8.30
N VAL A 132 18.60 -6.07 -8.23
CA VAL A 132 18.20 -7.49 -8.27
C VAL A 132 17.30 -7.79 -9.46
N TYR A 133 16.24 -7.01 -9.65
CA TYR A 133 15.29 -7.16 -10.76
C TYR A 133 15.76 -6.43 -12.01
#